data_AF-A0A7S2TXB9-F1
#
_entry.id   AF-A0A7S2TXB9-F1
#
_cell.length_a   1.000
_cell.length_b   1.000
_cell.length_c   1.000
_cell.angle_alpha   90.00
_cell.angle_beta   90.00
_cell.angle_gamma   90.00
#
_symmetry.space_group_name_H-M   'P 1'
#
loop_
_entity.id
_entity.type
_entity.pdbx_description
1 polymer ?
#
loop_
_entity_poly.entity_id
_entity_poly.type
_entity_poly.pdbx_seq_one_letter_code
_entity_poly.pdbx_strand_id
1 'polypeptide(L)'
;GRMASTTKTLVKVCGLNSAEAACHAAASGADMLGFIFVKKSARYISPEAAVDIVGAVDKWIQENKKETPALPAPAAVRGEAKDAASWYSSQAESVAAAIDKCKGNAAPLKVGVFMNHTADFMNDIAKKVNLDIIQLHGSEPDDMALKLCRPSIRVVHVDKDSTTDDLQKHIKAGYSSLLMLDSKGGGTGKKFDHKLATQLSKDIPFLLAGGLTPANVSDAIQSVNPLGVDACGGLEKDGQKGVKDLEKIAKYVQAGHS
;
A
#
# COMPACT_ATOMS: atom_id res chain seq x y z
N GLY A 1 -14.33 -25.07 -3.73
CA GLY A 1 -14.08 -25.01 -2.28
C GLY A 1 -12.92 -24.08 -2.05
N ARG A 2 -13.03 -23.11 -1.14
CA ARG A 2 -11.93 -22.18 -0.86
C ARG A 2 -10.83 -22.92 -0.09
N MET A 3 -9.59 -22.86 -0.59
CA MET A 3 -8.45 -22.90 0.34
C MET A 3 -8.56 -21.66 1.22
N ALA A 4 -8.59 -21.85 2.53
CA ALA A 4 -8.44 -20.74 3.46
C ALA A 4 -7.11 -20.04 3.13
N SER A 5 -7.15 -18.76 2.76
CA SER A 5 -5.92 -18.00 2.56
C SER A 5 -5.29 -17.79 3.92
N THR A 6 -4.30 -18.63 4.25
CA THR A 6 -3.44 -18.55 5.43
C THR A 6 -2.43 -17.40 5.33
N THR A 7 -2.69 -16.41 4.49
CA THR A 7 -1.78 -15.30 4.22
C THR A 7 -1.95 -14.23 5.28
N LYS A 8 -0.87 -13.98 6.03
CA LYS A 8 -0.73 -12.87 6.95
C LYS A 8 -1.17 -11.55 6.29
N THR A 9 -1.99 -10.75 6.99
CA THR A 9 -2.40 -9.41 6.52
C THR A 9 -1.17 -8.53 6.33
N LEU A 10 -1.04 -7.90 5.14
CA LEU A 10 0.06 -6.97 4.86
C LEU A 10 -0.19 -5.63 5.57
N VAL A 11 0.86 -5.01 6.11
CA VAL A 11 0.77 -3.72 6.80
C VAL A 11 1.64 -2.69 6.12
N LYS A 12 1.00 -1.59 5.68
CA LYS A 12 1.66 -0.44 5.05
C LYS A 12 1.63 0.78 5.97
N VAL A 13 2.79 1.41 6.14
CA VAL A 13 2.94 2.71 6.83
C VAL A 13 3.21 3.78 5.79
N CYS A 14 2.26 4.70 5.60
CA CYS A 14 2.29 5.69 4.52
C CYS A 14 2.65 7.10 5.01
N GLY A 15 3.17 7.95 4.10
CA GLY A 15 3.49 9.35 4.39
C GLY A 15 4.71 9.50 5.30
N LEU A 16 5.71 8.63 5.13
CA LEU A 16 7.00 8.73 5.80
C LEU A 16 7.83 9.85 5.16
N ASN A 17 8.33 10.76 5.99
CA ASN A 17 9.11 11.92 5.55
C ASN A 17 10.39 12.15 6.38
N SER A 18 10.79 11.18 7.18
CA SER A 18 12.06 11.17 7.90
C SER A 18 12.68 9.77 7.89
N ALA A 19 14.01 9.71 7.90
CA ALA A 19 14.75 8.45 7.99
C ALA A 19 14.42 7.70 9.29
N GLU A 20 14.31 8.43 10.41
CA GLU A 20 13.96 7.85 11.71
C GLU A 20 12.62 7.11 11.66
N ALA A 21 11.55 7.75 11.15
CA ALA A 21 10.24 7.12 11.08
C ALA A 21 10.22 5.94 10.09
N ALA A 22 10.92 6.06 8.97
CA ALA A 22 10.97 5.00 7.96
C ALA A 22 11.70 3.75 8.47
N CYS A 23 12.88 3.92 9.08
CA CYS A 23 13.62 2.82 9.70
C CYS A 23 12.87 2.24 10.90
N HIS A 24 12.19 3.06 11.71
CA HIS A 24 11.38 2.56 12.82
C HIS A 24 10.19 1.72 12.34
N ALA A 25 9.49 2.15 11.27
CA ALA A 25 8.43 1.36 10.66
C ALA A 25 8.95 0.03 10.10
N ALA A 26 10.11 0.04 9.44
CA ALA A 26 10.79 -1.18 8.98
C ALA A 26 11.13 -2.13 10.14
N ALA A 27 11.74 -1.61 11.21
CA ALA A 27 12.11 -2.37 12.40
C ALA A 27 10.90 -2.90 13.18
N SER A 28 9.78 -2.17 13.15
CA SER A 28 8.51 -2.62 13.75
C SER A 28 7.87 -3.78 12.96
N GLY A 29 8.32 -4.04 11.74
CA GLY A 29 7.85 -5.14 10.90
C GLY A 29 6.88 -4.74 9.80
N ALA A 30 6.75 -3.45 9.43
CA ALA A 30 5.88 -3.08 8.31
C ALA A 30 6.28 -3.82 7.02
N ASP A 31 5.30 -4.25 6.23
CA ASP A 31 5.54 -4.93 4.95
C ASP A 31 5.77 -3.93 3.80
N MET A 32 5.28 -2.70 3.96
CA MET A 32 5.41 -1.63 2.97
C MET A 32 5.62 -0.25 3.62
N LEU A 33 6.48 0.57 3.01
CA LEU A 33 6.78 1.94 3.42
C LEU A 33 6.34 2.92 2.31
N GLY A 34 5.46 3.86 2.62
CA GLY A 34 4.90 4.81 1.65
C GLY A 34 5.52 6.20 1.72
N PHE A 35 5.98 6.71 0.58
CA PHE A 35 6.61 8.02 0.39
C PHE A 35 5.77 8.88 -0.56
N ILE A 36 5.40 10.11 -0.16
CA ILE A 36 4.43 10.92 -0.92
C ILE A 36 5.13 11.98 -1.79
N PHE A 37 4.96 11.88 -3.11
CA PHE A 37 5.51 12.82 -4.12
C PHE A 37 4.45 13.80 -4.66
N VAL A 38 3.47 14.14 -3.81
CA VAL A 38 2.37 15.06 -4.13
C VAL A 38 2.60 16.38 -3.39
N LYS A 39 3.04 17.43 -4.10
CA LYS A 39 3.46 18.73 -3.51
C LYS A 39 2.43 19.38 -2.59
N LYS A 40 1.13 19.19 -2.84
CA LYS A 40 0.04 19.73 -2.00
C LYS A 40 -0.16 18.99 -0.67
N SER A 41 0.49 17.85 -0.48
CA SER A 41 0.37 17.04 0.74
C SER A 41 1.26 17.62 1.85
N ALA A 42 0.75 17.68 3.08
CA ALA A 42 1.57 18.00 4.26
C ALA A 42 2.66 16.94 4.54
N ARG A 43 2.59 15.78 3.89
CA ARG A 43 3.55 14.66 3.99
C ARG A 43 4.46 14.57 2.77
N TYR A 44 4.46 15.59 1.91
CA TYR A 44 5.29 15.62 0.72
C TYR A 44 6.78 15.52 1.08
N ILE A 45 7.52 14.76 0.27
CA ILE A 45 8.98 14.81 0.24
C ILE A 45 9.46 15.14 -1.17
N SER A 46 10.56 15.88 -1.27
CA SER A 46 11.24 16.07 -2.56
C SER A 46 11.92 14.76 -2.99
N PRO A 47 12.17 14.57 -4.30
CA PRO A 47 12.99 13.47 -4.79
C PRO A 47 14.35 13.35 -4.10
N GLU A 48 14.97 14.47 -3.76
CA GLU A 48 16.28 14.53 -3.10
C GLU A 48 16.16 14.02 -1.66
N ALA A 49 15.20 14.52 -0.88
CA ALA A 49 14.95 14.02 0.46
C ALA A 49 14.55 12.54 0.47
N ALA A 50 13.84 12.09 -0.55
CA ALA A 50 13.48 10.68 -0.70
C ALA A 50 14.69 9.78 -0.92
N VAL A 51 15.71 10.22 -1.67
CA VAL A 51 16.98 9.49 -1.83
C VAL A 51 17.65 9.30 -0.46
N ASP A 52 17.69 10.34 0.37
CA ASP A 52 18.31 10.26 1.70
C ASP A 52 17.52 9.32 2.65
N ILE A 53 16.20 9.46 2.68
CA ILE A 53 15.33 8.65 3.55
C ILE A 53 15.35 7.18 3.12
N VAL A 54 15.20 6.90 1.83
CA VAL A 54 15.24 5.53 1.31
C VAL A 54 16.63 4.94 1.42
N GLY A 55 17.69 5.73 1.20
CA GLY A 55 19.07 5.30 1.44
C GLY A 55 19.32 4.86 2.88
N ALA A 56 18.70 5.52 3.87
CA ALA A 56 18.75 5.09 5.26
C ALA A 56 18.02 3.74 5.49
N VAL A 57 16.88 3.52 4.83
CA VAL A 57 16.17 2.24 4.86
C VAL A 57 16.99 1.14 4.19
N ASP A 58 17.59 1.40 3.03
CA ASP A 58 18.43 0.44 2.32
C ASP A 58 19.67 0.07 3.14
N LYS A 59 20.29 1.05 3.83
CA LYS A 59 21.35 0.80 4.80
C LYS A 59 20.88 -0.10 5.95
N TRP A 60 19.72 0.19 6.53
CA TRP A 60 19.14 -0.64 7.59
C TRP A 60 18.86 -2.07 7.10
N ILE A 61 18.33 -2.25 5.88
CA ILE A 61 18.11 -3.55 5.22
C ILE A 61 19.43 -4.34 5.15
N GLN A 62 20.51 -3.71 4.68
CA GLN A 62 21.82 -4.33 4.58
C GLN A 62 22.40 -4.73 5.94
N GLU A 63 22.36 -3.82 6.91
CA GLU A 63 22.88 -4.05 8.28
C GLU A 63 22.13 -5.18 8.99
N ASN A 64 20.82 -5.29 8.75
CA ASN A 64 19.97 -6.34 9.33
C ASN A 64 19.84 -7.58 8.44
N LYS A 65 20.60 -7.65 7.34
CA LYS A 65 20.62 -8.77 6.38
C LYS A 65 19.23 -9.17 5.91
N LYS A 66 18.35 -8.18 5.67
CA LYS A 66 16.99 -8.41 5.16
C LYS A 66 17.02 -8.71 3.66
N GLU A 67 16.07 -9.51 3.20
CA GLU A 67 15.93 -9.85 1.78
C GLU A 67 14.82 -9.01 1.13
N THR A 68 15.12 -8.26 0.08
CA THR A 68 14.10 -7.50 -0.66
C THR A 68 13.25 -8.44 -1.52
N PRO A 69 11.91 -8.48 -1.32
CA PRO A 69 11.05 -9.33 -2.15
C PRO A 69 11.14 -8.94 -3.63
N ALA A 70 11.45 -9.91 -4.48
CA ALA A 70 11.54 -9.70 -5.93
C ALA A 70 10.15 -9.76 -6.55
N LEU A 71 9.52 -8.59 -6.71
CA LEU A 71 8.20 -8.50 -7.35
C LEU A 71 8.29 -8.76 -8.86
N PRO A 72 7.28 -9.40 -9.46
CA PRO A 72 7.25 -9.63 -10.90
C PRO A 72 7.16 -8.31 -11.66
N ALA A 73 7.87 -8.19 -12.79
CA ALA A 73 7.80 -6.99 -13.63
C ALA A 73 6.41 -6.81 -14.25
N PRO A 74 5.90 -5.57 -14.41
CA PRO A 74 4.57 -5.31 -14.99
C PRO A 74 4.33 -5.95 -16.37
N ALA A 75 5.38 -6.11 -17.17
CA ALA A 75 5.29 -6.73 -18.50
C ALA A 75 5.23 -8.26 -18.44
N ALA A 76 5.78 -8.88 -17.39
CA ALA A 76 5.89 -10.34 -17.26
C ALA A 76 4.57 -11.00 -16.82
N VAL A 77 3.60 -10.22 -16.32
CA VAL A 77 2.32 -10.72 -15.81
C VAL A 77 1.15 -10.42 -16.74
N ARG A 78 1.41 -10.04 -18.00
CA ARG A 78 0.35 -9.78 -18.99
C ARG A 78 -0.16 -11.10 -19.57
N GLY A 79 -1.28 -11.61 -19.07
CA GLY A 79 -1.96 -12.79 -19.64
C GLY A 79 -3.23 -13.27 -18.91
N GLU A 80 -4.21 -13.72 -19.71
CA GLU A 80 -5.33 -14.66 -19.45
C GLU A 80 -6.34 -14.42 -18.32
N ALA A 81 -6.26 -13.34 -17.53
CA ALA A 81 -7.31 -13.09 -16.53
C ALA A 81 -8.67 -12.86 -17.20
N LYS A 82 -9.67 -13.66 -16.82
CA LYS A 82 -11.02 -13.63 -17.38
C LYS A 82 -11.82 -12.42 -16.87
N ASP A 83 -11.48 -11.95 -15.68
CA ASP A 83 -12.14 -10.86 -14.98
C ASP A 83 -11.18 -10.19 -13.98
N ALA A 84 -11.64 -9.13 -13.32
CA ALA A 84 -10.82 -8.42 -12.35
C ALA A 84 -10.53 -9.24 -11.08
N ALA A 85 -11.46 -10.10 -10.65
CA ALA A 85 -11.29 -10.93 -9.46
C ALA A 85 -10.12 -11.92 -9.62
N SER A 86 -10.10 -12.67 -10.73
CA SER A 86 -9.01 -13.58 -11.08
C SER A 86 -7.68 -12.84 -11.27
N TRP A 87 -7.72 -11.65 -11.91
CA TRP A 87 -6.54 -10.80 -12.03
C TRP A 87 -5.95 -10.45 -10.66
N TYR A 88 -6.68 -9.73 -9.81
CA TYR A 88 -6.14 -9.25 -8.53
C TYR A 88 -5.79 -10.39 -7.58
N SER A 89 -6.50 -11.52 -7.64
CA SER A 89 -6.13 -12.74 -6.89
C SER A 89 -4.76 -13.26 -7.29
N SER A 90 -4.50 -13.45 -8.59
CA SER A 90 -3.20 -13.92 -9.08
C SER A 90 -2.05 -12.96 -8.75
N GLN A 91 -2.31 -11.65 -8.79
CA GLN A 91 -1.31 -10.64 -8.44
C GLN A 91 -1.01 -10.65 -6.94
N ALA A 92 -2.04 -10.75 -6.09
CA ALA A 92 -1.89 -10.85 -4.64
C ALA A 92 -1.09 -12.10 -4.25
N GLU A 93 -1.38 -13.25 -4.87
CA GLU A 93 -0.60 -14.49 -4.69
C GLU A 93 0.85 -14.31 -5.13
N SER A 94 1.11 -13.57 -6.21
CA SER A 94 2.48 -13.30 -6.68
C SER A 94 3.27 -12.43 -5.70
N VAL A 95 2.62 -11.44 -5.08
CA VAL A 95 3.23 -10.61 -4.02
C VAL A 95 3.48 -11.44 -2.77
N ALA A 96 2.50 -12.23 -2.32
CA ALA A 96 2.65 -13.11 -1.17
C ALA A 96 3.80 -14.12 -1.39
N ALA A 97 3.85 -14.76 -2.56
CA ALA A 97 4.92 -15.69 -2.91
C ALA A 97 6.31 -15.01 -2.96
N ALA A 98 6.40 -13.75 -3.38
CA ALA A 98 7.65 -13.00 -3.34
C ALA A 98 8.12 -12.74 -1.90
N ILE A 99 7.19 -12.44 -0.98
CA ILE A 99 7.47 -12.24 0.45
C ILE A 99 7.83 -13.57 1.12
N ASP A 100 7.08 -14.64 0.85
CA ASP A 100 7.31 -15.97 1.43
C ASP A 100 8.67 -16.56 1.03
N LYS A 101 9.15 -16.25 -0.18
CA LYS A 101 10.50 -16.64 -0.63
C LYS A 101 11.62 -16.08 0.25
N CYS A 102 11.37 -14.98 0.95
CA CYS A 102 12.30 -14.41 1.93
C CYS A 102 12.27 -15.14 3.29
N LYS A 103 11.47 -16.20 3.46
CA LYS A 103 11.46 -17.11 4.61
C LYS A 103 11.37 -16.41 5.98
N GLY A 104 10.48 -15.42 6.08
CA GLY A 104 10.29 -14.62 7.31
C GLY A 104 11.34 -13.52 7.52
N ASN A 105 12.22 -13.29 6.55
CA ASN A 105 13.27 -12.28 6.59
C ASN A 105 13.11 -11.18 5.51
N ALA A 106 11.88 -11.00 5.02
CA ALA A 106 11.56 -9.98 4.03
C ALA A 106 11.87 -8.56 4.56
N ALA A 107 12.48 -7.74 3.71
CA ALA A 107 12.53 -6.30 3.86
C ALA A 107 11.18 -5.68 3.47
N PRO A 108 10.80 -4.51 4.02
CA PRO A 108 9.65 -3.78 3.52
C PRO A 108 9.84 -3.34 2.07
N LEU A 109 8.75 -3.39 1.31
CA LEU A 109 8.69 -2.81 -0.04
C LEU A 109 8.51 -1.29 0.04
N LYS A 110 9.25 -0.56 -0.80
CA LYS A 110 9.23 0.90 -0.87
C LYS A 110 8.22 1.37 -1.92
N VAL A 111 7.22 2.13 -1.49
CA VAL A 111 6.08 2.55 -2.31
C VAL A 111 6.13 4.07 -2.52
N GLY A 112 6.22 4.51 -3.78
CA GLY A 112 6.04 5.93 -4.13
C GLY A 112 4.58 6.25 -4.41
N VAL A 113 4.03 7.27 -3.75
CA VAL A 113 2.64 7.73 -3.93
C VAL A 113 2.62 8.96 -4.82
N PHE A 114 1.93 8.83 -5.95
CA PHE A 114 1.80 9.87 -6.97
C PHE A 114 0.33 10.19 -7.22
N MET A 115 0.07 11.38 -7.75
CA MET A 115 -1.28 11.83 -8.09
C MET A 115 -1.20 12.72 -9.31
N ASN A 116 -1.70 12.21 -10.44
CA ASN A 116 -1.80 12.87 -11.74
C ASN A 116 -0.45 13.33 -12.32
N HIS A 117 0.62 12.55 -12.08
CA HIS A 117 1.92 12.74 -12.73
C HIS A 117 2.02 11.95 -14.03
N THR A 118 3.00 12.28 -14.88
CA THR A 118 3.31 11.51 -16.10
C THR A 118 4.04 10.21 -15.76
N ALA A 119 3.94 9.22 -16.64
CA ALA A 119 4.67 7.96 -16.49
C ALA A 119 6.19 8.16 -16.43
N ASP A 120 6.74 9.05 -17.26
CA ASP A 120 8.18 9.34 -17.27
C ASP A 120 8.65 9.88 -15.93
N PHE A 121 7.93 10.86 -15.37
CA PHE A 121 8.24 11.39 -14.06
C PHE A 121 8.19 10.30 -12.98
N MET A 122 7.12 9.49 -12.94
CA MET A 122 7.00 8.41 -11.96
C MET A 122 8.11 7.36 -12.09
N ASN A 123 8.46 6.99 -13.33
CA ASN A 123 9.52 6.03 -13.62
C ASN A 123 10.91 6.56 -13.24
N ASP A 124 11.18 7.84 -13.49
CA ASP A 124 12.44 8.49 -13.14
C ASP A 124 12.60 8.55 -11.61
N ILE A 125 11.55 8.93 -10.89
CA ILE A 125 11.57 8.90 -9.42
C ILE A 125 11.75 7.48 -8.90
N ALA A 126 11.03 6.49 -9.43
CA ALA A 126 11.14 5.11 -8.98
C ALA A 126 12.55 4.53 -9.17
N LYS A 127 13.24 4.89 -10.25
CA LYS A 127 14.64 4.50 -10.46
C LYS A 127 15.58 5.28 -9.54
N LYS A 128 15.46 6.61 -9.50
CA LYS A 128 16.34 7.51 -8.72
C LYS A 128 16.30 7.19 -7.22
N VAL A 129 15.11 6.93 -6.69
CA VAL A 129 14.86 6.72 -5.25
C VAL A 129 14.93 5.23 -4.88
N ASN A 130 15.09 4.31 -5.85
CA ASN A 130 15.04 2.86 -5.61
C ASN A 130 13.68 2.40 -5.03
N LEU A 131 12.56 2.82 -5.64
CA LEU A 131 11.22 2.37 -5.25
C LEU A 131 10.89 1.01 -5.87
N ASP A 132 10.14 0.20 -5.14
CA ASP A 132 9.69 -1.14 -5.54
C ASP A 132 8.30 -1.12 -6.19
N ILE A 133 7.42 -0.22 -5.73
CA ILE A 133 6.03 -0.08 -6.19
C ILE A 133 5.67 1.38 -6.45
N ILE A 134 4.85 1.65 -7.46
CA ILE A 134 4.26 2.96 -7.75
C ILE A 134 2.75 2.94 -7.42
N GLN A 135 2.31 3.79 -6.50
CA GLN A 135 0.90 3.92 -6.14
C GLN A 135 0.26 5.08 -6.92
N LEU A 136 -0.72 4.76 -7.75
CA LEU A 136 -1.56 5.69 -8.51
C LEU A 136 -2.75 6.11 -7.63
N HIS A 137 -2.70 7.35 -7.12
CA HIS A 137 -3.62 7.84 -6.09
C HIS A 137 -4.58 8.93 -6.60
N GLY A 138 -4.42 9.35 -7.87
CA GLY A 138 -5.24 10.36 -8.51
C GLY A 138 -6.33 9.80 -9.41
N SER A 139 -6.54 10.48 -10.53
CA SER A 139 -7.47 10.12 -11.60
C SER A 139 -6.72 9.66 -12.84
N GLU A 140 -5.54 9.04 -12.67
CA GLU A 140 -4.74 8.55 -13.78
C GLU A 140 -5.52 7.48 -14.56
N PRO A 141 -5.47 7.45 -15.90
CA PRO A 141 -6.14 6.42 -16.69
C PRO A 141 -5.58 5.03 -16.35
N ASP A 142 -6.37 3.97 -16.57
CA ASP A 142 -5.96 2.59 -16.22
C ASP A 142 -4.70 2.16 -16.98
N ASP A 143 -4.59 2.57 -18.25
CA ASP A 143 -3.44 2.32 -19.11
C ASP A 143 -2.13 2.96 -18.60
N MET A 144 -2.19 3.85 -17.61
CA MET A 144 -1.01 4.39 -16.93
C MET A 144 -0.15 3.26 -16.37
N ALA A 145 -0.78 2.23 -15.78
CA ALA A 145 -0.07 1.10 -15.20
C ALA A 145 0.80 0.37 -16.24
N LEU A 146 0.40 0.37 -17.51
CA LEU A 146 1.14 -0.29 -18.60
C LEU A 146 2.42 0.45 -18.99
N LYS A 147 2.57 1.71 -18.58
CA LYS A 147 3.69 2.60 -18.89
C LYS A 147 4.71 2.66 -17.74
N LEU A 148 4.45 1.96 -16.62
CA LEU A 148 5.30 2.00 -15.43
C LEU A 148 6.40 0.93 -15.46
N CYS A 149 7.57 1.28 -14.92
CA CYS A 149 8.71 0.37 -14.78
C CYS A 149 8.61 -0.54 -13.53
N ARG A 150 7.66 -0.25 -12.63
CA ARG A 150 7.40 -0.99 -11.39
C ARG A 150 5.93 -1.43 -11.33
N PRO A 151 5.62 -2.51 -10.60
CA PRO A 151 4.25 -2.86 -10.23
C PRO A 151 3.52 -1.67 -9.61
N SER A 152 2.20 -1.62 -9.79
CA SER A 152 1.41 -0.51 -9.26
C SER A 152 0.29 -0.91 -8.34
N ILE A 153 0.01 -0.03 -7.38
CA ILE A 153 -1.22 -0.02 -6.58
C ILE A 153 -2.17 1.01 -7.18
N ARG A 154 -3.37 0.58 -7.58
CA ARG A 154 -4.47 1.49 -7.94
C ARG A 154 -5.27 1.83 -6.69
N VAL A 155 -5.40 3.11 -6.38
CA VAL A 155 -6.33 3.56 -5.33
C VAL A 155 -7.70 3.86 -5.92
N VAL A 156 -8.74 3.34 -5.28
CA VAL A 156 -10.14 3.69 -5.52
C VAL A 156 -10.67 4.38 -4.28
N HIS A 157 -11.10 5.62 -4.45
CA HIS A 157 -11.67 6.42 -3.37
C HIS A 157 -13.11 6.00 -3.12
N VAL A 158 -13.43 5.66 -1.87
CA VAL A 158 -14.76 5.22 -1.45
C VAL A 158 -15.38 6.30 -0.58
N ASP A 159 -16.49 6.85 -1.04
CA ASP A 159 -17.33 7.78 -0.29
C ASP A 159 -18.57 7.05 0.24
N LYS A 160 -19.30 7.65 1.19
CA LYS A 160 -20.48 7.05 1.84
C LYS A 160 -21.62 6.67 0.87
N ASP A 161 -21.66 7.30 -0.29
CA ASP A 161 -22.69 7.11 -1.30
C ASP A 161 -22.18 6.25 -2.47
N SER A 162 -20.94 5.72 -2.39
CA SER A 162 -20.36 4.85 -3.40
C SER A 162 -21.09 3.51 -3.45
N THR A 163 -21.33 3.03 -4.67
CA THR A 163 -21.93 1.71 -4.92
C THR A 163 -20.88 0.72 -5.44
N THR A 164 -21.21 -0.59 -5.44
CA THR A 164 -20.37 -1.61 -6.06
C THR A 164 -20.11 -1.30 -7.54
N ASP A 165 -21.11 -0.81 -8.27
CA ASP A 165 -20.99 -0.44 -9.68
C ASP A 165 -20.01 0.72 -9.89
N ASP A 166 -19.95 1.68 -8.96
CA ASP A 166 -18.98 2.76 -9.01
C ASP A 166 -17.55 2.24 -8.80
N LEU A 167 -17.36 1.30 -7.88
CA LEU A 167 -16.05 0.67 -7.67
C LEU A 167 -15.63 -0.15 -8.90
N GLN A 168 -16.54 -0.95 -9.48
CA GLN A 168 -16.25 -1.80 -10.64
C GLN A 168 -15.82 -1.02 -11.89
N LYS A 169 -16.19 0.27 -12.01
CA LYS A 169 -15.70 1.14 -13.08
C LYS A 169 -14.17 1.32 -13.02
N HIS A 170 -13.57 1.27 -11.84
CA HIS A 170 -12.15 1.51 -11.61
C HIS A 170 -11.33 0.23 -11.35
N ILE A 171 -12.00 -0.92 -11.18
CA ILE A 171 -11.37 -2.20 -10.89
C ILE A 171 -11.27 -2.98 -12.20
N LYS A 172 -10.12 -2.88 -12.88
CA LYS A 172 -9.88 -3.47 -14.20
C LYS A 172 -8.78 -4.53 -14.18
N ALA A 173 -9.05 -5.67 -14.81
CA ALA A 173 -8.06 -6.70 -15.07
C ALA A 173 -6.96 -6.19 -16.02
N GLY A 174 -5.74 -6.69 -15.87
CA GLY A 174 -4.64 -6.47 -16.82
C GLY A 174 -3.85 -5.18 -16.64
N TYR A 175 -4.19 -4.34 -15.65
CA TYR A 175 -3.54 -3.04 -15.43
C TYR A 175 -2.67 -3.04 -14.17
N SER A 176 -3.18 -2.56 -13.03
CA SER A 176 -2.42 -2.49 -11.78
C SER A 176 -2.33 -3.85 -11.08
N SER A 177 -1.21 -4.10 -10.41
CA SER A 177 -0.97 -5.35 -9.68
C SER A 177 -1.79 -5.43 -8.39
N LEU A 178 -1.93 -4.33 -7.67
CA LEU A 178 -2.66 -4.28 -6.41
C LEU A 178 -3.78 -3.25 -6.45
N LEU A 179 -4.82 -3.50 -5.67
CA LEU A 179 -5.93 -2.59 -5.45
C LEU A 179 -5.87 -2.04 -4.01
N MET A 180 -6.21 -0.78 -3.83
CA MET A 180 -6.40 -0.16 -2.52
C MET A 180 -7.73 0.58 -2.50
N LEU A 181 -8.53 0.33 -1.46
CA LEU A 181 -9.73 1.13 -1.17
C LEU A 181 -9.39 2.15 -0.11
N ASP A 182 -9.50 3.43 -0.44
CA ASP A 182 -9.27 4.52 0.51
C ASP A 182 -10.60 5.19 0.89
N SER A 183 -10.94 5.13 2.18
CA SER A 183 -12.15 5.73 2.71
C SER A 183 -11.87 7.01 3.49
N LYS A 184 -12.62 8.07 3.19
CA LYS A 184 -12.60 9.28 4.02
C LYS A 184 -13.43 9.03 5.28
N GLY A 185 -12.92 8.29 6.28
CA GLY A 185 -13.75 8.02 7.46
C GLY A 185 -13.15 7.37 8.69
N GLY A 186 -12.10 6.53 8.58
CA GLY A 186 -11.73 5.60 9.67
C GLY A 186 -11.38 6.19 11.03
N GLY A 187 -11.19 7.51 11.16
CA GLY A 187 -10.86 8.16 12.43
C GLY A 187 -11.99 8.96 13.11
N THR A 188 -13.20 9.04 12.54
CA THR A 188 -14.23 10.00 13.02
C THR A 188 -15.39 9.38 13.80
N GLY A 189 -15.31 8.10 14.18
CA GLY A 189 -16.44 7.38 14.80
C GLY A 189 -17.65 7.17 13.85
N LYS A 190 -17.59 7.71 12.62
CA LYS A 190 -18.51 7.38 11.53
C LYS A 190 -17.91 6.23 10.74
N LYS A 191 -18.51 5.05 10.94
CA LYS A 191 -18.10 3.79 10.32
C LYS A 191 -17.98 3.99 8.82
N PHE A 192 -16.82 3.63 8.27
CA PHE A 192 -16.70 3.21 6.87
C PHE A 192 -17.89 2.30 6.54
N ASP A 193 -18.42 2.31 5.30
CA ASP A 193 -19.44 1.31 4.96
C ASP A 193 -18.75 -0.06 4.82
N HIS A 194 -18.51 -0.69 5.96
CA HIS A 194 -17.89 -1.99 6.07
C HIS A 194 -18.62 -2.99 5.19
N LYS A 195 -19.92 -2.83 4.92
CA LYS A 195 -20.66 -3.77 4.07
C LYS A 195 -20.13 -3.79 2.64
N LEU A 196 -19.85 -2.65 2.03
CA LEU A 196 -19.36 -2.59 0.66
C LEU A 196 -17.97 -3.23 0.55
N ALA A 197 -17.07 -2.91 1.48
CA ALA A 197 -15.73 -3.49 1.49
C ALA A 197 -15.72 -4.97 1.83
N THR A 198 -16.53 -5.41 2.80
CA THR A 198 -16.72 -6.83 3.14
C THR A 198 -17.37 -7.61 2.01
N GLN A 199 -18.22 -6.98 1.18
CA GLN A 199 -18.74 -7.62 -0.03
C GLN A 199 -17.64 -7.76 -1.08
N LEU A 200 -16.89 -6.69 -1.37
CA LEU A 200 -15.82 -6.73 -2.37
C LEU A 200 -14.69 -7.69 -1.99
N SER A 201 -14.33 -7.76 -0.71
CA SER A 201 -13.21 -8.59 -0.24
C SER A 201 -13.45 -10.09 -0.39
N LYS A 202 -14.72 -10.49 -0.64
CA LYS A 202 -15.04 -11.88 -0.97
C LYS A 202 -14.46 -12.28 -2.31
N ASP A 203 -14.34 -11.35 -3.26
CA ASP A 203 -14.00 -11.65 -4.64
C ASP A 203 -12.68 -11.03 -5.08
N ILE A 204 -12.30 -9.88 -4.51
CA ILE A 204 -11.15 -9.10 -4.94
C ILE A 204 -10.26 -8.76 -3.73
N PRO A 205 -9.01 -9.21 -3.70
CA PRO A 205 -8.07 -8.82 -2.65
C PRO A 205 -7.66 -7.35 -2.82
N PHE A 206 -7.69 -6.60 -1.72
CA PHE A 206 -7.29 -5.19 -1.71
C PHE A 206 -6.64 -4.78 -0.39
N LEU A 207 -5.86 -3.70 -0.44
CA LEU A 207 -5.39 -2.95 0.72
C LEU A 207 -6.52 -2.03 1.22
N LEU A 208 -6.84 -2.09 2.50
CA LEU A 208 -7.81 -1.19 3.14
C LEU A 208 -7.09 0.03 3.71
N ALA A 209 -7.47 1.21 3.27
CA ALA A 209 -6.97 2.48 3.77
C ALA A 209 -8.10 3.37 4.29
N GLY A 210 -7.72 4.49 4.90
CA GLY A 210 -8.66 5.53 5.28
C GLY A 210 -8.92 5.57 6.78
N GLY A 211 -8.21 6.45 7.49
CA GLY A 211 -8.43 6.73 8.92
C GLY A 211 -8.08 5.57 9.88
N LEU A 212 -7.35 4.55 9.43
CA LEU A 212 -6.88 3.49 10.31
C LEU A 212 -5.89 4.02 11.35
N THR A 213 -5.97 3.44 12.55
CA THR A 213 -5.21 3.79 13.76
C THR A 213 -4.83 2.49 14.50
N PRO A 214 -3.90 2.53 15.47
CA PRO A 214 -3.64 1.38 16.33
C PRO A 214 -4.88 0.84 17.05
N ALA A 215 -5.88 1.68 17.30
CA ALA A 215 -7.06 1.32 18.09
C ALA A 215 -8.16 0.62 17.28
N ASN A 216 -8.15 0.72 15.94
CA ASN A 216 -9.23 0.21 15.10
C ASN A 216 -8.79 -0.78 14.01
N VAL A 217 -7.48 -0.96 13.81
CA VAL A 217 -6.94 -1.75 12.70
C VAL A 217 -7.32 -3.23 12.84
N SER A 218 -7.23 -3.82 14.03
CA SER A 218 -7.58 -5.23 14.25
C SER A 218 -9.08 -5.50 13.97
N ASP A 219 -9.96 -4.61 14.43
CA ASP A 219 -11.40 -4.70 14.15
C ASP A 219 -11.70 -4.59 12.64
N ALA A 220 -10.99 -3.69 11.94
CA ALA A 220 -11.12 -3.52 10.50
C ALA A 220 -10.67 -4.78 9.74
N ILE A 221 -9.54 -5.38 10.15
CA ILE A 221 -9.04 -6.64 9.59
C ILE A 221 -10.05 -7.77 9.80
N GLN A 222 -10.53 -7.95 11.03
CA GLN A 222 -11.50 -9.01 11.35
C GLN A 222 -12.83 -8.85 10.60
N SER A 223 -13.29 -7.61 10.44
CA SER A 223 -14.59 -7.32 9.80
C SER A 223 -14.53 -7.41 8.27
N VAL A 224 -13.45 -6.93 7.66
CA VAL A 224 -13.34 -6.78 6.21
C VAL A 224 -12.56 -7.93 5.56
N ASN A 225 -11.62 -8.55 6.29
CA ASN A 225 -10.68 -9.53 5.77
C ASN A 225 -9.93 -9.03 4.51
N PRO A 226 -9.24 -7.87 4.58
CA PRO A 226 -8.52 -7.32 3.44
C PRO A 226 -7.19 -8.08 3.19
N LEU A 227 -6.59 -7.90 2.01
CA LEU A 227 -5.23 -8.37 1.72
C LEU A 227 -4.20 -7.69 2.63
N GLY A 228 -4.43 -6.42 2.93
CA GLY A 228 -3.61 -5.64 3.84
C GLY A 228 -4.26 -4.34 4.27
N VAL A 229 -3.56 -3.58 5.09
CA VAL A 229 -4.02 -2.31 5.67
C VAL A 229 -2.99 -1.21 5.44
N ASP A 230 -3.47 0.01 5.24
CA ASP A 230 -2.64 1.21 5.06
C ASP A 230 -3.08 2.33 6.01
N ALA A 231 -2.13 2.86 6.77
CA ALA A 231 -2.38 4.02 7.63
C ALA A 231 -1.37 5.15 7.37
N CYS A 232 -1.91 6.37 7.41
CA CYS A 232 -1.13 7.59 7.24
C CYS A 232 -1.34 8.56 8.40
N GLY A 233 -2.49 9.23 8.47
CA GLY A 233 -2.77 10.26 9.49
C GLY A 233 -2.95 9.71 10.90
N GLY A 234 -3.47 8.49 11.05
CA GLY A 234 -3.64 7.84 12.37
C GLY A 234 -2.32 7.48 13.06
N LEU A 235 -1.19 7.66 12.39
CA LEU A 235 0.16 7.38 12.89
C LEU A 235 0.98 8.67 13.10
N GLU A 236 0.33 9.83 13.05
CA GLU A 236 0.96 11.13 13.28
C GLU A 236 0.80 11.56 14.74
N LYS A 237 1.71 12.44 15.20
CA LYS A 237 1.59 13.12 16.49
C LYS A 237 0.34 13.99 16.48
N ASP A 238 -0.34 14.06 17.61
CA ASP A 238 -1.59 14.81 17.71
C ASP A 238 -1.35 16.30 17.41
N GLY A 239 -2.18 16.86 16.53
CA GLY A 239 -2.05 18.24 16.06
C GLY A 239 -0.92 18.52 15.06
N GLN A 240 -0.06 17.53 14.73
CA GLN A 240 1.13 17.74 13.88
C GLN A 240 1.05 16.89 12.60
N LYS A 241 0.34 17.42 11.59
CA LYS A 241 0.26 16.76 10.26
C LYS A 241 1.65 16.60 9.65
N GLY A 242 1.93 15.42 9.11
CA GLY A 242 3.22 15.08 8.53
C GLY A 242 4.29 14.67 9.54
N VAL A 243 4.06 14.76 10.85
CA VAL A 243 5.05 14.33 11.85
C VAL A 243 4.64 13.00 12.44
N LYS A 244 5.41 11.94 12.15
CA LYS A 244 5.12 10.59 12.63
C LYS A 244 5.34 10.42 14.13
N ASP A 245 4.49 9.62 14.74
CA ASP A 245 4.61 9.14 16.09
C ASP A 245 5.10 7.69 16.06
N LEU A 246 6.31 7.45 16.57
CA LEU A 246 6.97 6.14 16.50
C LEU A 246 6.22 5.08 17.32
N GLU A 247 5.66 5.46 18.47
CA GLU A 247 4.89 4.53 19.30
C GLU A 247 3.59 4.12 18.61
N LYS A 248 2.90 5.07 17.95
CA LYS A 248 1.72 4.75 17.14
C LYS A 248 2.06 3.86 15.96
N ILE A 249 3.22 4.06 15.31
CA ILE A 249 3.68 3.17 14.24
C ILE A 249 3.85 1.75 14.77
N ALA A 250 4.61 1.56 15.87
CA ALA A 250 4.87 0.23 16.43
C ALA A 250 3.58 -0.49 16.81
N LYS A 251 2.66 0.21 17.52
CA LYS A 251 1.37 -0.37 17.93
C LYS A 251 0.48 -0.71 16.73
N TYR A 252 0.46 0.13 15.69
CA TYR A 252 -0.30 -0.14 14.47
C TYR A 252 0.23 -1.36 13.72
N VAL A 253 1.55 -1.48 13.58
CA VAL A 253 2.17 -2.62 12.90
C VAL A 253 1.91 -3.91 13.67
N GLN A 254 2.06 -3.89 15.00
CA GLN A 254 1.76 -5.04 15.85
C GLN A 254 0.28 -5.46 15.73
N ALA A 255 -0.65 -4.51 15.83
CA ALA A 255 -2.09 -4.77 15.73
C ALA A 255 -2.57 -5.15 14.32
N GLY A 256 -1.80 -4.81 13.29
CA GLY A 256 -2.08 -5.20 11.90
C GLY A 256 -1.64 -6.63 11.55
N HIS A 257 -0.76 -7.22 12.37
CA HIS A 257 -0.25 -8.58 12.19
C HIS A 257 -0.84 -9.61 13.17
N SER A 258 -1.60 -9.14 14.17
CA SER A 258 -2.37 -9.98 15.11
C SER A 258 -3.64 -10.51 14.48
#